data_AF-A0A9P5WFY6-F1
#
_entry.id   AF-A0A9P5WFY6-F1
#
_cell.length_a   1.000
_cell.length_b   1.000
_cell.length_c   1.000
_cell.angle_alpha   90.00
_cell.angle_beta   90.00
_cell.angle_gamma   90.00
#
_symmetry.space_group_name_H-M   'P 1'
#
loop_
_entity.id
_entity.type
_entity.pdbx_description
1 polymer ?
#
loop_
_entity_poly.entity_id
_entity_poly.type
_entity_poly.pdbx_seq_one_letter_code
_entity_poly.pdbx_strand_id
1 'polypeptide(L)'
;MPNILKTLILSTGLAALVCSTPVPLSQDPCAIIARASQNLTVQHVSDCYKSIEYNAVEAKATLASLYTLYNDFWIFRDSAMTPNQALPFTNPPVNIISGLTKINQTAYTRDFDFHSDLTYLIKSLNDAHCTYMPNCYNSYLFKQPIGLYAPVVNGVQSVRVLMDFSGKKLQGCEVISIDGTDAFTHIQAWADRNAGFSKDAGVRFNYALVSSVYIPLTQTWDYEYGAFALRTTLPESNFITYDLRCGAKEPGNGKIYSYQAPWTVIPAGKLPAFTDKASY
;
A
#
# COMPACT_ATOMS: atom_id res chain seq x y z
N MET A 1 15.63 -39.28 -85.61
CA MET A 1 14.45 -39.38 -84.72
C MET A 1 14.96 -39.71 -83.32
N PRO A 2 14.49 -39.08 -82.24
CA PRO A 2 14.77 -37.69 -81.90
C PRO A 2 15.54 -37.52 -80.56
N ASN A 3 16.20 -36.36 -80.45
CA ASN A 3 16.76 -35.77 -79.23
C ASN A 3 15.69 -35.58 -78.15
N ILE A 4 16.00 -35.93 -76.89
CA ILE A 4 15.24 -35.45 -75.73
C ILE A 4 16.19 -34.66 -74.83
N LEU A 5 16.04 -33.34 -74.94
CA LEU A 5 16.61 -32.30 -74.11
C LEU A 5 15.98 -32.39 -72.71
N LYS A 6 16.80 -32.66 -71.67
CA LYS A 6 16.36 -32.57 -70.27
C LYS A 6 16.57 -31.14 -69.77
N THR A 7 15.48 -30.38 -69.69
CA THR A 7 15.44 -29.04 -69.08
C THR A 7 15.59 -29.16 -67.56
N LEU A 8 16.69 -28.64 -67.01
CA LEU A 8 16.90 -28.48 -65.58
C LEU A 8 16.27 -27.14 -65.15
N ILE A 9 15.16 -27.17 -64.42
CA ILE A 9 14.54 -25.97 -63.82
C ILE A 9 15.28 -25.67 -62.53
N LEU A 10 16.13 -24.62 -62.54
CA LEU A 10 16.69 -24.02 -61.33
C LEU A 10 15.59 -23.18 -60.67
N SER A 11 14.99 -23.69 -59.59
CA SER A 11 14.13 -22.89 -58.72
C SER A 11 15.00 -22.00 -57.82
N THR A 12 15.10 -20.72 -58.13
CA THR A 12 15.66 -19.70 -57.24
C THR A 12 14.70 -19.47 -56.07
N GLY A 13 14.99 -20.08 -54.93
CA GLY A 13 14.31 -19.79 -53.67
C GLY A 13 14.69 -18.38 -53.21
N LEU A 14 13.74 -17.44 -53.31
CA LEU A 14 13.83 -16.14 -52.63
C LEU A 14 13.78 -16.40 -51.11
N ALA A 15 14.92 -16.31 -50.44
CA ALA A 15 14.96 -16.22 -48.98
C ALA A 15 14.39 -14.84 -48.60
N ALA A 16 13.12 -14.81 -48.19
CA ALA A 16 12.55 -13.64 -47.56
C ALA A 16 13.30 -13.39 -46.24
N LEU A 17 14.08 -12.30 -46.19
CA LEU A 17 14.53 -11.73 -44.92
C LEU A 17 13.28 -11.37 -44.14
N VAL A 18 12.92 -12.21 -43.16
CA VAL A 18 11.97 -11.83 -42.12
C VAL A 18 12.68 -10.76 -41.31
N CYS A 19 12.39 -9.50 -41.61
CA CYS A 19 12.70 -8.38 -40.74
C CYS A 19 11.90 -8.62 -39.46
N SER A 20 12.52 -9.26 -38.48
CA SER A 20 12.00 -9.33 -37.12
C SER A 20 11.85 -7.90 -36.63
N THR A 21 10.60 -7.42 -36.65
CA THR A 21 10.21 -6.18 -36.01
C THR A 21 10.77 -6.21 -34.59
N PRO A 22 11.57 -5.22 -34.15
CA PRO A 22 11.99 -5.15 -32.77
C PRO A 22 10.73 -5.17 -31.91
N VAL A 23 10.61 -6.19 -31.06
CA VAL A 23 9.59 -6.23 -30.01
C VAL A 23 9.77 -4.92 -29.25
N PRO A 24 8.75 -4.05 -29.15
CA PRO A 24 8.89 -2.82 -28.39
C PRO A 24 9.35 -3.23 -26.99
N LEU A 25 10.53 -2.73 -26.59
CA LEU A 25 11.06 -2.90 -25.25
C LEU A 25 9.93 -2.49 -24.31
N SER A 26 9.45 -3.44 -23.50
CA SER A 26 8.47 -3.18 -22.47
C SER A 26 8.95 -1.96 -21.71
N GLN A 27 8.19 -0.86 -21.77
CA GLN A 27 8.59 0.39 -21.16
C GLN A 27 8.77 0.14 -19.66
N ASP A 28 9.95 0.47 -19.12
CA ASP A 28 10.22 0.33 -17.69
C ASP A 28 9.15 1.08 -16.88
N PRO A 29 8.36 0.39 -16.05
CA PRO A 29 7.31 1.03 -15.25
C PRO A 29 7.87 2.10 -14.30
N CYS A 30 9.10 1.96 -13.83
CA CYS A 30 9.75 2.95 -12.97
C CYS A 30 10.16 4.21 -13.75
N ALA A 31 10.61 4.07 -14.99
CA ALA A 31 10.85 5.20 -15.87
C ALA A 31 9.58 6.04 -16.16
N ILE A 32 8.38 5.42 -16.15
CA ILE A 32 7.11 6.16 -16.29
C ILE A 32 6.93 7.12 -15.12
N ILE A 33 7.03 6.62 -13.89
CA ILE A 33 6.81 7.44 -12.69
C ILE A 33 7.94 8.42 -12.41
N ALA A 34 9.17 8.12 -12.86
CA ALA A 34 10.30 9.03 -12.77
C ALA A 34 10.17 10.25 -13.69
N ARG A 35 9.50 10.10 -14.84
CA ARG A 35 9.27 11.18 -15.82
C ARG A 35 7.96 11.93 -15.60
N ALA A 36 6.98 11.28 -14.98
CA ALA A 36 5.68 11.86 -14.74
C ALA A 36 5.71 12.83 -13.55
N SER A 37 5.36 14.09 -13.81
CA SER A 37 5.20 15.12 -12.76
C SER A 37 3.74 15.27 -12.30
N GLN A 38 2.78 14.68 -13.02
CA GLN A 38 1.34 14.79 -12.77
C GLN A 38 0.61 13.51 -13.23
N ASN A 39 -0.66 13.35 -12.79
CA ASN A 39 -1.56 12.26 -13.20
C ASN A 39 -1.04 10.84 -12.89
N LEU A 40 -0.28 10.71 -11.80
CA LEU A 40 0.12 9.40 -11.29
C LEU A 40 -1.09 8.67 -10.69
N THR A 41 -1.21 7.38 -10.99
CA THR A 41 -2.23 6.48 -10.44
C THR A 41 -1.59 5.48 -9.50
N VAL A 42 -2.39 4.82 -8.64
CA VAL A 42 -1.89 3.73 -7.80
C VAL A 42 -1.30 2.62 -8.67
N GLN A 43 -1.91 2.33 -9.83
CA GLN A 43 -1.41 1.34 -10.77
C GLN A 43 0.01 1.66 -11.24
N HIS A 44 0.32 2.90 -11.64
CA HIS A 44 1.67 3.25 -12.08
C HIS A 44 2.73 2.97 -10.99
N VAL A 45 2.42 3.31 -9.74
CA VAL A 45 3.35 3.04 -8.62
C VAL A 45 3.43 1.54 -8.33
N SER A 46 2.30 0.84 -8.34
CA SER A 46 2.23 -0.61 -8.18
C SER A 46 3.09 -1.33 -9.22
N ASP A 47 3.00 -0.93 -10.49
CA ASP A 47 3.72 -1.56 -11.59
C ASP A 47 5.24 -1.36 -11.46
N CYS A 48 5.70 -0.18 -11.05
CA CYS A 48 7.11 0.04 -10.73
C CYS A 48 7.57 -0.76 -9.50
N TYR A 49 6.84 -0.73 -8.40
CA TYR A 49 7.24 -1.47 -7.20
C TYR A 49 7.33 -2.98 -7.48
N LYS A 50 6.42 -3.49 -8.31
CA LYS A 50 6.36 -4.92 -8.65
C LYS A 50 7.21 -5.33 -9.85
N SER A 51 7.90 -4.40 -10.52
CA SER A 51 8.82 -4.73 -11.63
C SER A 51 10.20 -5.16 -11.15
N ILE A 52 10.56 -4.87 -9.90
CA ILE A 52 11.86 -5.24 -9.31
C ILE A 52 11.87 -6.73 -8.98
N GLU A 53 12.80 -7.45 -9.63
CA GLU A 53 13.01 -8.88 -9.40
C GLU A 53 13.60 -9.15 -8.01
N TYR A 54 13.20 -10.26 -7.40
CA TYR A 54 13.72 -10.69 -6.10
C TYR A 54 15.23 -10.98 -6.15
N ASN A 55 15.99 -10.35 -5.25
CA ASN A 55 17.42 -10.59 -5.09
C ASN A 55 17.71 -11.47 -3.86
N ALA A 56 18.02 -12.75 -4.11
CA ALA A 56 18.27 -13.72 -3.04
C ALA A 56 19.47 -13.39 -2.13
N VAL A 57 20.48 -12.67 -2.65
CA VAL A 57 21.66 -12.30 -1.87
C VAL A 57 21.30 -11.19 -0.88
N GLU A 58 20.63 -10.14 -1.34
CA GLU A 58 20.17 -9.03 -0.52
C GLU A 58 19.10 -9.47 0.49
N ALA A 59 18.17 -10.32 0.07
CA ALA A 59 17.15 -10.89 0.94
C ALA A 59 17.77 -11.70 2.09
N LYS A 60 18.79 -12.52 1.79
CA LYS A 60 19.50 -13.30 2.81
C LYS A 60 20.27 -12.41 3.79
N ALA A 61 20.94 -11.37 3.31
CA ALA A 61 21.63 -10.41 4.17
C ALA A 61 20.65 -9.62 5.07
N THR A 62 19.51 -9.22 4.51
CA THR A 62 18.42 -8.55 5.23
C THR A 62 17.87 -9.46 6.33
N LEU A 63 17.53 -10.70 5.99
CA LEU A 63 17.03 -11.68 6.96
C LEU A 63 18.04 -11.95 8.06
N ALA A 64 19.33 -12.14 7.73
CA ALA A 64 20.37 -12.35 8.74
C ALA A 64 20.42 -11.19 9.75
N SER A 65 20.36 -9.94 9.26
CA SER A 65 20.33 -8.75 10.12
C SER A 65 19.10 -8.71 11.02
N LEU A 66 17.92 -9.00 10.47
CA LEU A 66 16.67 -9.04 11.23
C LEU A 66 16.66 -10.18 12.25
N TYR A 67 17.21 -11.34 11.90
CA TYR A 67 17.36 -12.46 12.83
C TYR A 67 18.22 -12.07 14.03
N THR A 68 19.40 -11.50 13.79
CA THR A 68 20.28 -11.03 14.88
C THR A 68 19.56 -10.01 15.75
N LEU A 69 18.92 -9.00 15.14
CA LEU A 69 18.17 -7.98 15.88
C LEU A 69 17.08 -8.59 16.77
N TYR A 70 16.20 -9.40 16.19
CA TYR A 70 15.04 -9.92 16.90
C TYR A 70 15.38 -11.07 17.83
N ASN A 71 16.42 -11.86 17.55
CA ASN A 71 16.82 -12.99 18.39
C ASN A 71 17.67 -12.53 19.58
N ASP A 72 18.60 -11.61 19.36
CA ASP A 72 19.67 -11.31 20.31
C ASP A 72 19.45 -9.98 21.06
N PHE A 73 18.78 -8.99 20.44
CA PHE A 73 18.64 -7.64 21.01
C PHE A 73 17.22 -7.29 21.43
N TRP A 74 16.20 -7.81 20.74
CA TRP A 74 14.82 -7.47 21.05
C TRP A 74 14.29 -8.30 22.23
N ILE A 75 14.27 -7.68 23.41
CA ILE A 75 13.93 -8.33 24.68
C ILE A 75 12.45 -8.71 24.84
N PHE A 76 11.55 -8.22 23.98
CA PHE A 76 10.09 -8.37 24.15
C PHE A 76 9.49 -9.60 23.46
N ARG A 77 10.31 -10.57 23.03
CA ARG A 77 9.84 -11.80 22.37
C ARG A 77 8.78 -12.55 23.17
N ASP A 78 9.04 -12.80 24.45
CA ASP A 78 8.11 -13.54 25.31
C ASP A 78 6.80 -12.76 25.52
N SER A 79 6.92 -11.44 25.70
CA SER A 79 5.78 -10.52 25.82
C SER A 79 4.93 -10.44 24.54
N ALA A 80 5.53 -10.62 23.37
CA ALA A 80 4.81 -10.66 22.10
C ALA A 80 4.12 -12.01 21.85
N MET A 81 4.59 -13.08 22.49
CA MET A 81 3.98 -14.40 22.44
C MET A 81 2.93 -14.66 23.53
N THR A 82 2.66 -13.67 24.39
CA THR A 82 1.69 -13.81 25.48
C THR A 82 0.26 -13.95 24.95
N PRO A 83 -0.41 -15.10 25.16
CA PRO A 83 -1.82 -15.27 24.80
C PRO A 83 -2.75 -14.58 25.79
N ASN A 84 -4.02 -14.40 25.42
CA ASN A 84 -5.10 -13.96 26.31
C ASN A 84 -4.77 -12.67 27.06
N GLN A 85 -4.34 -11.65 26.32
CA GLN A 85 -4.08 -10.33 26.90
C GLN A 85 -5.36 -9.77 27.54
N ALA A 86 -5.22 -9.04 28.65
CA ALA A 86 -6.35 -8.39 29.29
C ALA A 86 -6.95 -7.34 28.36
N LEU A 87 -8.28 -7.24 28.31
CA LEU A 87 -8.93 -6.17 27.57
C LEU A 87 -8.43 -4.79 28.04
N PRO A 88 -8.24 -3.81 27.15
CA PRO A 88 -8.61 -3.80 25.72
C PRO A 88 -7.55 -4.36 24.75
N PHE A 89 -6.49 -5.00 25.25
CA PHE A 89 -5.44 -5.55 24.40
C PHE A 89 -5.92 -6.86 23.75
N THR A 90 -5.87 -6.92 22.42
CA THR A 90 -6.45 -8.02 21.61
C THR A 90 -5.47 -8.60 20.61
N ASN A 91 -4.17 -8.37 20.78
CA ASN A 91 -3.19 -8.80 19.78
C ASN A 91 -3.02 -10.32 19.80
N PRO A 92 -2.97 -10.97 18.63
CA PRO A 92 -2.59 -12.36 18.56
C PRO A 92 -1.11 -12.51 18.99
N PRO A 93 -0.74 -13.64 19.63
CA PRO A 93 0.66 -13.97 19.86
C PRO A 93 1.47 -13.97 18.56
N VAL A 94 2.63 -13.31 18.58
CA VAL A 94 3.54 -13.28 17.42
C VAL A 94 4.89 -13.87 17.80
N ASN A 95 5.23 -14.97 17.14
CA ASN A 95 6.60 -15.52 17.17
C ASN A 95 7.38 -14.96 15.98
N ILE A 96 8.13 -13.88 16.22
CA ILE A 96 8.90 -13.17 15.19
C ILE A 96 9.95 -14.07 14.51
N ILE A 97 10.60 -14.96 15.26
CA ILE A 97 11.64 -15.86 14.73
C ILE A 97 11.02 -16.89 13.78
N SER A 98 9.89 -17.48 14.16
CA SER A 98 9.15 -18.38 13.26
C SER A 98 8.61 -17.64 12.03
N GLY A 99 8.17 -16.39 12.18
CA GLY A 99 7.77 -15.55 11.06
C GLY A 99 8.91 -15.32 10.06
N LEU A 100 10.10 -14.93 10.54
CA LEU A 100 11.29 -14.78 9.71
C LEU A 100 11.71 -16.12 9.06
N THR A 101 11.50 -17.25 9.74
CA THR A 101 11.79 -18.59 9.18
C THR A 101 10.88 -18.89 8.01
N LYS A 102 9.58 -18.61 8.16
CA LYS A 102 8.60 -18.78 7.09
C LYS A 102 8.93 -17.90 5.89
N ILE A 103 9.29 -16.63 6.11
CA ILE A 103 9.68 -15.72 5.03
C ILE A 103 10.93 -16.25 4.31
N ASN A 104 11.95 -16.70 5.04
CA ASN A 104 13.15 -17.29 4.44
C ASN A 104 12.88 -18.56 3.58
N GLN A 105 11.79 -19.26 3.85
CA GLN A 105 11.37 -20.47 3.10
C GLN A 105 10.38 -20.15 1.97
N THR A 106 9.89 -18.92 1.88
CA THR A 106 8.91 -18.52 0.87
C THR A 106 9.63 -18.19 -0.44
N ALA A 107 9.13 -18.75 -1.55
CA ALA A 107 9.67 -18.46 -2.88
C ALA A 107 9.08 -17.13 -3.39
N TYR A 108 9.91 -16.09 -3.43
CA TYR A 108 9.52 -14.78 -3.96
C TYR A 108 10.02 -14.61 -5.40
N THR A 109 9.18 -14.03 -6.24
CA THR A 109 9.55 -13.59 -7.60
C THR A 109 9.87 -12.10 -7.62
N ARG A 110 9.20 -11.31 -6.77
CA ARG A 110 9.31 -9.85 -6.72
C ARG A 110 9.88 -9.42 -5.39
N ASP A 111 10.79 -8.47 -5.44
CA ASP A 111 11.42 -7.92 -4.24
C ASP A 111 10.39 -7.20 -3.33
N PHE A 112 9.43 -6.50 -3.93
CA PHE A 112 8.32 -5.86 -3.22
C PHE A 112 7.53 -6.81 -2.32
N ASP A 113 7.28 -8.05 -2.75
CA ASP A 113 6.50 -9.02 -1.96
C ASP A 113 7.28 -9.46 -0.72
N PHE A 114 8.58 -9.71 -0.88
CA PHE A 114 9.49 -10.06 0.22
C PHE A 114 9.54 -8.95 1.28
N HIS A 115 9.76 -7.71 0.85
CA HIS A 115 9.81 -6.56 1.77
C HIS A 115 8.45 -6.23 2.39
N SER A 116 7.35 -6.47 1.67
CA SER A 116 5.99 -6.32 2.20
C SER A 116 5.71 -7.32 3.31
N ASP A 117 6.08 -8.60 3.13
CA ASP A 117 5.90 -9.63 4.15
C ASP A 117 6.73 -9.33 5.41
N LEU A 118 7.96 -8.84 5.26
CA LEU A 118 8.76 -8.37 6.40
C LEU A 118 8.08 -7.20 7.12
N THR A 119 7.55 -6.23 6.38
CA THR A 119 6.84 -5.08 6.93
C THR A 119 5.62 -5.52 7.74
N TYR A 120 4.77 -6.40 7.19
CA TYR A 120 3.57 -6.87 7.88
C TYR A 120 3.87 -7.77 9.07
N LEU A 121 4.89 -8.63 8.98
CA LEU A 121 5.35 -9.44 10.11
C LEU A 121 5.79 -8.53 11.27
N ILE A 122 6.60 -7.52 10.99
CA ILE A 122 7.13 -6.63 12.04
C ILE A 122 6.01 -5.75 12.62
N LYS A 123 5.10 -5.22 11.80
CA LYS A 123 3.92 -4.49 12.27
C LYS A 123 3.00 -5.35 13.15
N SER A 124 2.91 -6.65 12.90
CA SER A 124 2.07 -7.54 13.72
C SER A 124 2.50 -7.62 15.19
N LEU A 125 3.75 -7.23 15.50
CA LEU A 125 4.24 -7.09 16.87
C LEU A 125 3.49 -6.03 17.67
N ASN A 126 2.87 -5.05 17.00
CA ASN A 126 2.09 -3.98 17.63
C ASN A 126 2.92 -3.18 18.67
N ASP A 127 4.16 -2.87 18.32
CA ASP A 127 5.15 -2.14 19.11
C ASP A 127 5.70 -0.97 18.29
N ALA A 128 5.50 0.27 18.77
CA ALA A 128 5.96 1.49 18.09
C ALA A 128 7.48 1.51 17.80
N HIS A 129 8.28 0.76 18.55
CA HIS A 129 9.73 0.69 18.35
C HIS A 129 10.13 -0.37 17.30
N CYS A 130 9.20 -1.22 16.89
CA CYS A 130 9.41 -2.25 15.87
C CYS A 130 8.90 -1.74 14.53
N THR A 131 9.78 -1.10 13.76
CA THR A 131 9.44 -0.58 12.44
C THR A 131 10.41 -1.10 11.38
N TYR A 132 9.86 -1.52 10.25
CA TYR A 132 10.61 -1.87 9.05
C TYR A 132 10.07 -1.07 7.86
N MET A 133 10.90 -0.18 7.33
CA MET A 133 10.52 0.77 6.28
C MET A 133 11.48 0.61 5.10
N PRO A 134 11.13 -0.21 4.09
CA PRO A 134 11.90 -0.28 2.86
C PRO A 134 11.68 1.03 2.08
N ASN A 135 12.66 1.93 2.13
CA ASN A 135 12.53 3.28 1.54
C ASN A 135 12.14 3.25 0.07
N CYS A 136 12.60 2.26 -0.72
CA CYS A 136 12.25 2.12 -2.13
C CYS A 136 10.74 1.96 -2.38
N TYR A 137 10.00 1.40 -1.41
CA TYR A 137 8.56 1.11 -1.53
C TYR A 137 7.68 2.07 -0.71
N ASN A 138 8.27 3.15 -0.19
CA ASN A 138 7.57 4.22 0.55
C ASN A 138 7.79 5.61 -0.10
N SER A 139 8.20 5.64 -1.37
CA SER A 139 8.50 6.86 -2.14
C SER A 139 7.26 7.67 -2.54
N TYR A 140 6.06 7.18 -2.29
CA TYR A 140 4.79 7.87 -2.60
C TYR A 140 3.83 7.81 -1.42
N LEU A 141 3.08 8.90 -1.26
CA LEU A 141 1.92 8.99 -0.38
C LEU A 141 0.65 8.82 -1.22
N PHE A 142 -0.32 8.13 -0.66
CA PHE A 142 -1.63 7.89 -1.24
C PHE A 142 -2.67 8.56 -0.36
N LYS A 143 -3.36 9.55 -0.93
CA LYS A 143 -4.29 10.40 -0.19
C LYS A 143 -5.73 10.22 -0.68
N GLN A 144 -6.64 9.87 0.22
CA GLN A 144 -8.09 9.91 -0.01
C GLN A 144 -8.60 11.36 0.02
N PRO A 145 -9.65 11.67 -0.75
CA PRO A 145 -10.26 13.00 -0.76
C PRO A 145 -11.13 13.28 0.47
N ILE A 146 -11.37 12.28 1.33
CA ILE A 146 -12.13 12.44 2.57
C ILE A 146 -11.34 11.92 3.77
N GLY A 147 -11.46 12.58 4.91
CA GLY A 147 -10.91 12.17 6.20
C GLY A 147 -12.03 11.78 7.16
N LEU A 148 -11.86 10.66 7.87
CA LEU A 148 -12.90 10.05 8.69
C LEU A 148 -12.68 10.27 10.19
N TYR A 149 -13.76 10.30 10.97
CA TYR A 149 -13.74 10.30 12.42
C TYR A 149 -14.87 9.41 12.96
N ALA A 150 -14.80 8.98 14.22
CA ALA A 150 -15.74 8.02 14.79
C ALA A 150 -16.33 8.49 16.13
N PRO A 151 -17.25 9.48 16.12
CA PRO A 151 -17.84 10.00 17.34
C PRO A 151 -18.76 8.97 18.01
N VAL A 152 -18.87 9.06 19.33
CA VAL A 152 -19.88 8.35 20.11
C VAL A 152 -20.99 9.34 20.45
N VAL A 153 -22.19 9.11 19.91
CA VAL A 153 -23.37 9.95 20.16
C VAL A 153 -24.44 9.07 20.82
N ASN A 154 -24.86 9.44 22.03
CA ASN A 154 -25.85 8.67 22.82
C ASN A 154 -25.48 7.19 22.99
N GLY A 155 -24.19 6.89 23.19
CA GLY A 155 -23.69 5.53 23.37
C GLY A 155 -23.51 4.73 22.08
N VAL A 156 -23.79 5.31 20.91
CA VAL A 156 -23.59 4.67 19.60
C VAL A 156 -22.39 5.30 18.91
N GLN A 157 -21.40 4.47 18.58
CA GLN A 157 -20.27 4.89 17.74
C GLN A 157 -20.67 4.77 16.27
N SER A 158 -20.41 5.80 15.48
CA SER A 158 -20.57 5.75 14.03
C SER A 158 -19.37 6.35 13.32
N VAL A 159 -19.06 5.89 12.11
CA VAL A 159 -17.99 6.47 11.28
C VAL A 159 -18.59 7.59 10.44
N ARG A 160 -17.92 8.74 10.39
CA ARG A 160 -18.40 9.93 9.70
C ARG A 160 -17.28 10.63 8.95
N VAL A 161 -17.64 11.44 7.97
CA VAL A 161 -16.70 12.30 7.25
C VAL A 161 -16.46 13.59 8.04
N LEU A 162 -15.21 13.88 8.40
CA LEU A 162 -14.82 15.14 9.04
C LEU A 162 -14.28 16.14 8.01
N MET A 163 -13.39 15.68 7.14
CA MET A 163 -12.74 16.48 6.11
C MET A 163 -13.25 16.04 4.74
N ASP A 164 -13.64 16.99 3.89
CA ASP A 164 -14.11 16.72 2.53
C ASP A 164 -13.41 17.62 1.50
N PHE A 165 -12.56 17.02 0.68
CA PHE A 165 -11.88 17.63 -0.47
C PHE A 165 -12.37 17.06 -1.79
N SER A 166 -13.45 16.27 -1.79
CA SER A 166 -14.02 15.64 -2.99
C SER A 166 -14.86 16.61 -3.83
N GLY A 167 -15.25 17.76 -3.27
CA GLY A 167 -16.19 18.69 -3.88
C GLY A 167 -17.64 18.20 -3.86
N LYS A 168 -17.94 17.10 -3.14
CA LYS A 168 -19.27 16.47 -3.12
C LYS A 168 -20.15 16.89 -1.95
N LYS A 169 -19.64 17.65 -0.98
CA LYS A 169 -20.36 18.06 0.24
C LYS A 169 -20.74 16.85 1.11
N LEU A 170 -19.74 16.05 1.45
CA LEU A 170 -19.89 14.83 2.23
C LEU A 170 -19.64 15.03 3.73
N GLN A 171 -19.26 16.24 4.15
CA GLN A 171 -18.95 16.52 5.55
C GLN A 171 -20.14 16.18 6.47
N GLY A 172 -19.88 15.42 7.53
CA GLY A 172 -20.88 14.96 8.50
C GLY A 172 -21.70 13.75 8.07
N CYS A 173 -21.63 13.31 6.81
CA CYS A 173 -22.29 12.09 6.36
C CYS A 173 -21.78 10.88 7.15
N GLU A 174 -22.70 9.98 7.48
CA GLU A 174 -22.38 8.69 8.08
C GLU A 174 -21.85 7.76 7.00
N VAL A 175 -20.71 7.11 7.26
CA VAL A 175 -20.15 6.08 6.39
C VAL A 175 -20.68 4.74 6.87
N ILE A 176 -21.50 4.09 6.05
CA ILE A 176 -22.15 2.82 6.35
C ILE A 176 -21.22 1.66 6.03
N SER A 177 -20.65 1.67 4.82
CA SER A 177 -19.70 0.66 4.38
C SER A 177 -18.55 1.24 3.57
N ILE A 178 -17.44 0.51 3.61
CA ILE A 178 -16.22 0.74 2.86
C ILE A 178 -15.89 -0.55 2.12
N ASP A 179 -15.83 -0.47 0.78
CA ASP A 179 -15.66 -1.61 -0.12
C ASP A 179 -16.59 -2.79 0.21
N GLY A 180 -17.86 -2.48 0.48
CA GLY A 180 -18.91 -3.46 0.79
C GLY A 180 -18.88 -4.07 2.19
N THR A 181 -17.94 -3.64 3.06
CA THR A 181 -17.85 -4.08 4.47
C THR A 181 -18.27 -2.95 5.40
N ASP A 182 -18.86 -3.26 6.55
CA ASP A 182 -19.15 -2.28 7.61
C ASP A 182 -17.95 -1.33 7.86
N ALA A 183 -18.22 -0.03 7.94
CA ALA A 183 -17.17 0.99 7.94
C ALA A 183 -16.22 0.88 9.13
N PHE A 184 -16.75 0.63 10.33
CA PHE A 184 -15.93 0.45 11.54
C PHE A 184 -15.05 -0.79 11.39
N THR A 185 -15.65 -1.91 11.01
CA THR A 185 -14.98 -3.20 10.80
C THR A 185 -13.86 -3.08 9.77
N HIS A 186 -14.12 -2.40 8.65
CA HIS A 186 -13.13 -2.21 7.59
C HIS A 186 -11.93 -1.38 8.07
N ILE A 187 -12.18 -0.27 8.76
CA ILE A 187 -11.10 0.60 9.29
C ILE A 187 -10.29 -0.13 10.36
N GLN A 188 -10.95 -0.86 11.27
CA GLN A 188 -10.27 -1.65 12.30
C GLN A 188 -9.39 -2.73 11.65
N ALA A 189 -9.90 -3.48 10.67
CA ALA A 189 -9.13 -4.49 9.97
C ALA A 189 -7.91 -3.89 9.24
N TRP A 190 -8.07 -2.72 8.62
CA TRP A 190 -6.95 -1.99 8.05
C TRP A 190 -5.94 -1.57 9.13
N ALA A 191 -6.41 -1.03 10.26
CA ALA A 191 -5.55 -0.56 11.34
C ALA A 191 -4.76 -1.71 11.97
N ASP A 192 -5.41 -2.84 12.26
CA ASP A 192 -4.77 -4.03 12.84
C ASP A 192 -3.66 -4.59 11.95
N ARG A 193 -3.78 -4.41 10.63
CA ARG A 193 -2.75 -4.82 9.67
C ARG A 193 -1.65 -3.77 9.49
N ASN A 194 -1.99 -2.48 9.51
CA ASN A 194 -1.12 -1.42 8.97
C ASN A 194 -0.53 -0.46 10.02
N ALA A 195 -1.15 -0.30 11.18
CA ALA A 195 -0.73 0.64 12.21
C ALA A 195 0.50 0.13 12.98
N GLY A 196 0.46 -1.10 13.50
CA GLY A 196 1.61 -1.77 14.14
C GLY A 196 2.29 -1.05 15.32
N PHE A 197 1.80 0.10 15.80
CA PHE A 197 2.51 0.94 16.79
C PHE A 197 1.93 0.84 18.22
N SER A 198 0.82 0.13 18.43
CA SER A 198 0.21 -0.03 19.76
C SER A 198 -0.45 -1.38 19.90
N LYS A 199 -0.37 -1.96 21.11
CA LYS A 199 -1.08 -3.18 21.50
C LYS A 199 -2.60 -2.98 21.70
N ASP A 200 -3.04 -1.75 21.89
CA ASP A 200 -4.46 -1.42 22.06
C ASP A 200 -5.10 -1.20 20.68
N ALA A 201 -6.13 -2.00 20.36
CA ALA A 201 -6.82 -1.93 19.08
C ALA A 201 -7.56 -0.60 18.87
N GLY A 202 -8.08 0.01 19.94
CA GLY A 202 -8.74 1.32 19.89
C GLY A 202 -7.75 2.44 19.63
N VAL A 203 -6.53 2.35 20.15
CA VAL A 203 -5.44 3.29 19.82
C VAL A 203 -5.07 3.21 18.33
N ARG A 204 -4.93 1.99 17.79
CA ARG A 204 -4.69 1.80 16.34
C ARG A 204 -5.83 2.32 15.47
N PHE A 205 -7.07 2.07 15.89
CA PHE A 205 -8.26 2.57 15.22
C PHE A 205 -8.28 4.10 15.19
N ASN A 206 -8.02 4.77 16.31
CA ASN A 206 -7.99 6.23 16.36
C ASN A 206 -6.88 6.84 15.48
N TYR A 207 -5.73 6.19 15.35
CA TYR A 207 -4.68 6.65 14.43
C TYR A 207 -5.05 6.52 12.95
N ALA A 208 -5.93 5.56 12.62
CA ALA A 208 -6.47 5.44 11.28
C ALA A 208 -7.34 6.65 10.91
N LEU A 209 -7.91 7.33 11.90
CA LEU A 209 -8.85 8.44 11.76
C LEU A 209 -8.16 9.82 11.86
N VAL A 210 -8.90 10.85 11.46
CA VAL A 210 -8.47 12.24 11.58
C VAL A 210 -8.24 12.59 13.05
N SER A 211 -7.12 13.24 13.31
CA SER A 211 -6.80 13.78 14.63
C SER A 211 -6.61 15.29 14.57
N SER A 212 -6.88 15.98 15.68
CA SER A 212 -6.59 17.40 15.82
C SER A 212 -5.19 17.58 16.41
N VAL A 213 -4.36 18.38 15.76
CA VAL A 213 -3.01 18.71 16.22
C VAL A 213 -2.94 20.19 16.59
N TYR A 214 -2.32 20.50 17.72
CA TYR A 214 -2.02 21.88 18.10
C TYR A 214 -0.65 22.26 17.57
N ILE A 215 -0.57 23.33 16.77
CA ILE A 215 0.68 23.85 16.21
C ILE A 215 1.19 24.97 17.13
N PRO A 216 2.26 24.75 17.93
CA PRO A 216 2.69 25.74 18.91
C PRO A 216 3.20 27.04 18.29
N LEU A 217 3.77 26.97 17.09
CA LEU A 217 4.34 28.11 16.37
C LEU A 217 3.27 29.12 15.94
N THR A 218 2.11 28.64 15.50
CA THR A 218 0.99 29.48 15.04
C THR A 218 -0.10 29.62 16.08
N GLN A 219 -0.04 28.86 17.18
CA GLN A 219 -1.08 28.77 18.22
C GLN A 219 -2.45 28.38 17.66
N THR A 220 -2.47 27.56 16.60
CA THR A 220 -3.69 27.11 15.94
C THR A 220 -3.87 25.61 16.08
N TRP A 221 -5.11 25.16 16.06
CA TRP A 221 -5.45 23.76 15.82
C TRP A 221 -5.53 23.49 14.33
N ASP A 222 -4.97 22.38 13.90
CA ASP A 222 -5.08 21.84 12.54
C ASP A 222 -5.54 20.38 12.61
N TYR A 223 -5.85 19.80 11.46
CA TYR A 223 -6.25 18.40 11.33
C TYR A 223 -5.22 17.60 10.53
N GLU A 224 -4.83 16.46 11.08
CA GLU A 224 -4.10 15.43 10.33
C GLU A 224 -5.09 14.45 9.70
N TYR A 225 -4.86 14.04 8.45
CA TYR A 225 -5.81 13.22 7.67
C TYR A 225 -6.15 11.85 8.29
N GLY A 226 -5.34 11.34 9.22
CA GLY A 226 -5.39 9.97 9.69
C GLY A 226 -4.74 9.00 8.72
N ALA A 227 -4.15 7.93 9.24
CA ALA A 227 -3.33 7.04 8.44
C ALA A 227 -4.14 6.18 7.45
N PHE A 228 -5.44 6.01 7.66
CA PHE A 228 -6.30 5.32 6.69
C PHE A 228 -6.45 6.13 5.41
N ALA A 229 -6.62 7.44 5.54
CA ALA A 229 -6.85 8.37 4.44
C ALA A 229 -5.54 8.91 3.83
N LEU A 230 -4.43 8.91 4.56
CA LEU A 230 -3.10 9.26 4.05
C LEU A 230 -2.13 8.11 4.32
N ARG A 231 -1.87 7.29 3.30
CA ARG A 231 -1.06 6.06 3.41
C ARG A 231 0.32 6.26 2.80
N THR A 232 1.35 5.70 3.43
CA THR A 232 2.69 5.51 2.85
C THR A 232 2.84 4.15 2.16
N THR A 233 1.99 3.19 2.52
CA THR A 233 1.94 1.86 1.91
C THR A 233 1.07 1.86 0.66
N LEU A 234 1.49 1.10 -0.36
CA LEU A 234 0.73 0.90 -1.59
C LEU A 234 -0.70 0.40 -1.28
N PRO A 235 -1.76 1.12 -1.70
CA PRO A 235 -3.13 0.68 -1.54
C PRO A 235 -3.45 -0.57 -2.38
N GLU A 236 -4.47 -1.30 -1.95
CA GLU A 236 -4.92 -2.53 -2.58
C GLU A 236 -5.60 -2.31 -3.94
N SER A 237 -6.11 -1.10 -4.18
CA SER A 237 -6.92 -0.71 -5.34
C SER A 237 -6.69 0.75 -5.74
N ASN A 238 -7.14 1.13 -6.94
CA ASN A 238 -7.07 2.52 -7.43
C ASN A 238 -8.05 3.48 -6.75
N PHE A 239 -9.05 2.97 -6.03
CA PHE A 239 -10.07 3.75 -5.34
C PHE A 239 -10.66 2.96 -4.17
N ILE A 240 -11.24 3.68 -3.20
CA ILE A 240 -12.09 3.11 -2.15
C ILE A 240 -13.54 3.45 -2.48
N THR A 241 -14.45 2.50 -2.30
CA THR A 241 -15.89 2.74 -2.40
C THR A 241 -16.48 3.00 -1.02
N TYR A 242 -17.07 4.18 -0.83
CA TYR A 242 -17.80 4.53 0.39
C TYR A 242 -19.30 4.53 0.12
N ASP A 243 -20.07 3.84 0.96
CA ASP A 243 -21.52 3.98 0.98
C ASP A 243 -21.90 4.91 2.13
N LEU A 244 -22.42 6.08 1.80
CA LEU A 244 -22.68 7.15 2.76
C LEU A 244 -24.18 7.38 2.95
N ARG A 245 -24.59 7.75 4.16
CA ARG A 245 -25.90 8.33 4.44
C ARG A 245 -25.72 9.78 4.87
N CYS A 246 -26.22 10.69 4.02
CA CYS A 246 -26.17 12.12 4.27
C CYS A 246 -27.56 12.69 4.60
N GLY A 247 -27.63 13.93 5.07
CA GLY A 247 -28.90 14.62 5.32
C GLY A 247 -29.74 14.83 4.04
N ALA A 248 -31.01 15.22 4.21
CA ALA A 248 -31.95 15.39 3.08
C ALA A 248 -31.52 16.47 2.05
N LYS A 249 -30.68 17.42 2.44
CA LYS A 249 -30.16 18.48 1.55
C LYS A 249 -28.79 18.13 0.92
N GLU A 250 -28.24 16.97 1.24
CA GLU A 250 -26.91 16.51 0.85
C GLU A 250 -27.01 15.34 -0.15
N PRO A 251 -25.89 14.89 -0.76
CA PRO A 251 -25.90 13.78 -1.71
C PRO A 251 -26.64 12.54 -1.18
N GLY A 252 -27.50 11.95 -2.03
CA GLY A 252 -28.34 10.82 -1.64
C GLY A 252 -29.69 11.18 -1.02
N ASN A 253 -29.94 12.44 -0.62
CA ASN A 253 -31.24 12.90 -0.12
C ASN A 253 -31.80 11.96 0.99
N GLY A 254 -30.98 11.66 2.00
CA GLY A 254 -31.32 10.72 3.08
C GLY A 254 -31.21 9.23 2.74
N LYS A 255 -31.03 8.88 1.46
CA LYS A 255 -30.73 7.51 1.01
C LYS A 255 -29.22 7.26 0.99
N ILE A 256 -28.85 5.99 0.85
CA ILE A 256 -27.46 5.60 0.66
C ILE A 256 -26.95 6.17 -0.67
N TYR A 257 -25.81 6.85 -0.61
CA TYR A 257 -25.06 7.38 -1.73
C TYR A 257 -23.71 6.68 -1.82
N SER A 258 -23.46 5.97 -2.91
CA SER A 258 -22.17 5.31 -3.16
C SER A 258 -21.20 6.25 -3.86
N TYR A 259 -19.99 6.36 -3.31
CA TYR A 259 -18.91 7.19 -3.83
C TYR A 259 -17.62 6.39 -4.01
N GLN A 260 -17.17 6.26 -5.26
CA GLN A 260 -15.83 5.77 -5.57
C GLN A 260 -14.81 6.92 -5.47
N ALA A 261 -14.01 6.88 -4.42
CA ALA A 261 -13.02 7.88 -4.10
C ALA A 261 -11.63 7.45 -4.59
N PRO A 262 -11.09 8.09 -5.64
CA PRO A 262 -9.77 7.77 -6.15
C PRO A 262 -8.68 8.22 -5.19
N TRP A 263 -7.56 7.51 -5.19
CA TRP A 263 -6.35 7.96 -4.51
C TRP A 263 -5.69 9.10 -5.28
N THR A 264 -5.29 10.16 -4.57
CA THR A 264 -4.30 11.11 -5.05
C THR A 264 -2.91 10.58 -4.72
N VAL A 265 -2.06 10.40 -5.73
CA VAL A 265 -0.68 9.95 -5.56
C VAL A 265 0.25 11.16 -5.47
N ILE A 266 1.03 11.24 -4.39
CA ILE A 266 1.91 12.37 -4.09
C ILE A 266 3.33 11.82 -3.88
N PRO A 267 4.35 12.28 -4.61
CA PRO A 267 5.73 11.90 -4.32
C PRO A 267 6.11 12.25 -2.88
N ALA A 268 6.65 11.28 -2.13
CA ALA A 268 7.10 11.47 -0.76
C ALA A 268 8.47 12.19 -0.76
N GLY A 269 8.45 13.52 -0.85
CA GLY A 269 9.64 14.36 -0.88
C GLY A 269 10.33 14.43 -2.24
N LYS A 270 11.35 15.29 -2.37
CA LYS A 270 12.25 15.26 -3.52
C LYS A 270 13.02 13.94 -3.43
N LEU A 271 12.71 12.97 -4.29
CA LEU A 271 13.68 11.92 -4.61
C LEU A 271 15.00 12.65 -4.87
N PRO A 272 16.11 12.35 -4.17
CA PRO A 272 17.40 12.86 -4.61
C PRO A 272 17.50 12.48 -6.07
N ALA A 273 17.81 13.46 -6.93
CA ALA A 273 17.99 13.17 -8.34
C ALA A 273 19.03 12.04 -8.42
N PHE A 274 18.61 10.84 -8.82
CA PHE A 274 19.54 9.76 -9.12
C PHE A 274 20.28 10.20 -10.38
N THR A 275 21.44 10.83 -10.17
CA THR A 275 22.26 11.42 -11.24
C THR A 275 23.34 10.47 -11.75
N ASP A 276 23.44 9.25 -11.22
CA ASP A 276 24.41 8.32 -11.78
C ASP A 276 23.91 7.73 -13.10
N LYS A 277 24.85 7.59 -14.04
CA LYS A 277 24.61 7.02 -15.37
C LYS A 277 24.30 5.52 -15.33
N ALA A 278 24.35 4.87 -14.16
CA ALA A 278 24.09 3.44 -14.01
C ALA A 278 22.62 3.15 -13.64
N SER A 279 21.84 4.19 -13.31
CA SER A 279 20.44 4.09 -12.88
C SER A 279 19.41 4.37 -14.01
N TYR A 280 19.83 4.43 -15.28
CA TYR A 280 18.95 4.61 -16.46
C TYR A 280 19.15 3.53 -17.51
#